data_AF-G7INE8-F1
#
_entry.id   AF-G7INE8-F1
#
_cell.length_a   1.000
_cell.length_b   1.000
_cell.length_c   1.000
_cell.angle_alpha   90.00
_cell.angle_beta   90.00
_cell.angle_gamma   90.00
#
_symmetry.space_group_name_H-M   'P 1'
#
loop_
_entity.id
_entity.type
_entity.pdbx_description
1 polymer ?
#
loop_
_entity_poly.entity_id
_entity_poly.type
_entity_poly.pdbx_seq_one_letter_code
_entity_poly.pdbx_strand_id
1 'polypeptide(L)' 'MKRRRNMSYILKSLYDMIFFISLLFFVVENVSATYGFYCDDDVPCNPHLCLPPLQVICGGDFLCFCIYQ' A
#
# COMPACT_ATOMS: atom_id res chain seq x y z
N MET A 1 32.17 15.79 -36.17
CA MET A 1 31.76 15.30 -34.83
C MET A 1 30.35 15.78 -34.52
N LYS A 2 29.33 14.90 -34.51
CA LYS A 2 27.97 15.28 -34.07
C LYS A 2 27.17 14.05 -33.60
N ARG A 3 27.53 13.52 -32.44
CA ARG A 3 26.83 12.40 -31.77
C ARG A 3 26.71 12.71 -30.27
N ARG A 4 26.02 13.82 -29.93
CA ARG A 4 25.82 14.26 -28.52
C ARG A 4 24.40 14.74 -28.20
N ARG A 5 23.39 14.48 -29.05
CA ARG A 5 22.00 14.87 -28.74
C ARG A 5 21.09 13.73 -28.27
N ASN A 6 21.45 12.47 -28.49
CA ASN A 6 20.58 11.33 -28.11
C ASN A 6 20.73 10.89 -26.65
N MET A 7 21.82 11.24 -25.97
CA MET A 7 22.04 10.82 -24.57
C MET A 7 21.03 11.47 -23.61
N SER A 8 20.59 12.69 -23.91
CA SER A 8 19.72 13.46 -23.02
C SER A 8 18.28 12.97 -23.02
N TYR A 9 17.78 12.42 -24.12
CA TYR A 9 16.42 11.85 -24.20
C TYR A 9 16.31 10.55 -23.42
N ILE A 10 17.36 9.72 -23.49
CA ILE A 10 17.42 8.45 -22.76
C ILE A 10 17.49 8.71 -21.25
N LEU A 11 18.29 9.69 -20.83
CA LEU A 11 18.40 10.04 -19.41
C LEU A 11 17.08 10.56 -18.82
N LYS A 12 16.33 11.36 -19.61
CA LYS A 12 15.03 11.87 -19.20
C LYS A 12 13.99 10.75 -19.07
N SER A 13 13.94 9.84 -20.04
CA SER A 13 13.05 8.68 -20.00
C SER A 13 13.36 7.76 -18.81
N LEU A 14 14.64 7.53 -18.50
CA LEU A 14 15.05 6.76 -17.32
C LEU A 14 14.65 7.44 -16.02
N TYR A 15 14.80 8.76 -15.93
CA TYR A 15 14.40 9.54 -14.75
C TYR A 15 12.89 9.44 -14.50
N ASP A 16 12.08 9.60 -15.56
CA ASP A 16 10.64 9.49 -15.46
C ASP A 16 10.24 8.06 -15.01
N MET A 17 10.87 7.03 -15.56
CA MET A 17 10.60 5.64 -15.16
C MET A 17 10.94 5.38 -13.69
N ILE A 18 12.10 5.85 -13.22
CA ILE A 18 12.51 5.72 -11.81
C ILE A 18 11.53 6.47 -10.90
N PHE A 19 11.12 7.68 -11.27
CA PHE A 19 10.14 8.46 -10.52
C PHE A 19 8.80 7.72 -10.40
N PHE A 20 8.29 7.15 -11.49
CA PHE A 20 7.06 6.34 -11.46
C PHE A 20 7.20 5.11 -10.57
N ILE A 21 8.34 4.40 -10.63
CA ILE A 21 8.60 3.24 -9.78
C ILE A 21 8.66 3.66 -8.30
N SER A 22 9.37 4.73 -7.95
CA SER A 22 9.43 5.24 -6.58
C SER A 22 8.05 5.66 -6.05
N LEU A 23 7.23 6.29 -6.91
CA LEU A 23 5.88 6.71 -6.55
C LEU A 23 4.96 5.49 -6.31
N LEU A 24 5.10 4.45 -7.14
CA LEU A 24 4.42 3.16 -6.93
C LEU A 24 4.84 2.50 -5.61
N PHE A 25 6.14 2.42 -5.31
CA PHE A 25 6.61 1.86 -4.04
C PHE A 25 6.12 2.67 -2.84
N PHE A 26 6.13 4.01 -2.91
CA PHE A 26 5.62 4.85 -1.83
C PHE A 26 4.12 4.69 -1.62
N VAL A 27 3.33 4.57 -2.68
CA VAL A 27 1.88 4.29 -2.58
C VAL A 27 1.66 2.89 -2.00
N VAL A 28 2.43 1.89 -2.43
CA VAL A 28 2.32 0.51 -1.92
C VAL A 28 2.78 0.39 -0.47
N GLU A 29 3.83 1.11 -0.04
CA GLU A 29 4.28 1.11 1.37
C GLU A 29 3.24 1.73 2.31
N ASN A 30 2.47 2.72 1.84
CA ASN A 30 1.38 3.32 2.62
C ASN A 30 0.07 2.53 2.54
N VAL A 31 -0.09 1.69 1.52
CA VAL A 31 -1.12 0.64 1.54
C VAL A 31 -0.54 -0.51 2.35
N SER A 32 -0.61 -0.38 3.67
CA SER A 32 -0.57 -1.56 4.53
C SER A 32 -1.74 -2.44 4.06
N ALA A 33 -1.45 -3.41 3.20
CA ALA A 33 -2.27 -4.59 3.03
C ALA A 33 -2.12 -5.38 4.34
N THR A 34 -2.65 -4.82 5.42
CA THR A 34 -2.95 -5.54 6.63
C THR A 34 -3.85 -6.66 6.16
N TYR A 35 -3.38 -7.89 6.28
CA TYR A 35 -4.11 -9.11 5.93
C TYR A 35 -5.58 -8.93 6.27
N GLY A 36 -6.39 -8.65 5.25
CA GLY A 36 -7.82 -8.42 5.42
C GLY A 36 -8.43 -9.77 5.73
N PHE A 37 -8.49 -10.10 7.01
CA PHE A 37 -9.19 -11.29 7.47
C PHE A 37 -10.68 -11.02 7.30
N TYR A 38 -11.33 -11.90 6.57
CA TYR A 38 -12.78 -11.89 6.48
C TYR A 38 -13.37 -12.22 7.86
N CYS A 39 -14.43 -11.53 8.22
CA CYS A 39 -15.19 -11.78 9.44
C CYS A 39 -16.65 -12.02 9.12
N ASP A 40 -17.26 -12.92 9.86
CA ASP A 40 -18.69 -13.23 9.80
C ASP A 40 -19.14 -13.71 11.19
N ASP A 41 -20.43 -14.04 11.34
CA ASP A 41 -20.99 -14.54 12.61
C ASP A 41 -20.28 -15.82 13.11
N ASP A 42 -19.76 -16.64 12.19
CA ASP A 42 -19.01 -17.87 12.49
C ASP A 42 -17.51 -17.63 12.69
N VAL A 43 -16.96 -16.51 12.20
CA VAL A 43 -15.52 -16.20 12.22
C VAL A 43 -15.31 -14.79 12.78
N PRO A 44 -15.21 -14.64 14.10
CA PRO A 44 -15.00 -13.33 14.71
C PRO A 44 -13.59 -12.81 14.42
N CYS A 45 -13.47 -11.48 14.28
CA CYS A 45 -12.18 -10.82 14.16
C CYS A 45 -11.29 -11.11 15.36
N ASN A 46 -10.03 -11.49 15.10
CA ASN A 46 -9.06 -11.73 16.18
C ASN A 46 -8.56 -10.39 16.76
N PRO A 47 -8.82 -10.08 18.04
CA PRO A 47 -8.43 -8.81 18.65
C PRO A 47 -6.91 -8.63 18.78
N HIS A 48 -6.12 -9.71 18.68
CA HIS A 48 -4.65 -9.64 18.71
C HIS A 48 -4.03 -9.11 17.41
N LEU A 49 -4.83 -8.93 16.35
CA LEU A 49 -4.37 -8.36 15.08
C LEU A 49 -4.14 -6.85 15.15
N CYS A 50 -4.76 -6.16 16.12
CA CYS A 50 -4.62 -4.72 16.30
C CYS A 50 -3.67 -4.42 17.47
N LEU A 51 -2.81 -3.40 17.30
CA LEU A 51 -1.99 -2.87 18.39
C LEU A 51 -2.85 -2.06 19.36
N PRO A 52 -2.66 -2.16 20.69
CA PRO A 52 -3.31 -1.28 21.65
C PRO A 52 -2.99 0.20 21.33
N PRO A 53 -3.95 1.15 21.39
CA PRO A 53 -5.30 1.08 21.97
C PRO A 53 -6.43 0.77 20.95
N LEU A 54 -6.10 0.27 19.76
CA LEU A 54 -7.07 0.03 18.70
C LEU A 54 -7.99 -1.15 19.04
N GLN A 55 -9.27 -1.04 18.68
CA GLN A 55 -10.23 -2.15 18.72
C GLN A 55 -10.45 -2.68 17.31
N VAL A 56 -10.56 -4.01 17.19
CA VAL A 56 -10.94 -4.64 15.93
C VAL A 56 -12.47 -4.67 15.84
N ILE A 57 -13.02 -4.23 14.71
CA ILE A 57 -14.46 -4.30 14.40
C ILE A 57 -14.66 -5.06 13.09
N CYS A 58 -15.76 -5.79 12.99
CA CYS A 58 -16.21 -6.35 11.72
C CYS A 58 -17.06 -5.30 10.98
N GLY A 59 -16.57 -4.83 9.83
CA GLY A 59 -17.29 -3.88 8.99
C GLY A 59 -18.36 -4.55 8.13
N GLY A 60 -19.23 -3.75 7.51
CA GLY A 60 -20.32 -4.25 6.63
C GLY A 60 -19.86 -4.98 5.37
N ASP A 61 -18.58 -4.87 5.02
CA ASP A 61 -17.96 -5.60 3.90
C ASP A 61 -17.37 -6.95 4.34
N PHE A 62 -17.72 -7.46 5.53
CA PHE A 62 -17.18 -8.69 6.12
C PHE A 62 -15.66 -8.64 6.27
N LEU A 63 -15.11 -7.45 6.57
CA LEU A 63 -13.69 -7.22 6.76
C LEU A 63 -13.42 -6.71 8.17
N CYS A 64 -12.35 -7.22 8.77
CA CYS A 64 -11.85 -6.73 10.04
C CYS A 64 -11.12 -5.40 9.86
N PHE A 65 -11.54 -4.37 10.60
CA PHE A 65 -10.88 -3.07 10.66
C PHE A 65 -10.40 -2.78 12.07
N CYS A 66 -9.18 -2.24 12.20
CA CYS A 66 -8.70 -1.67 13.45
C CYS A 66 -9.10 -0.19 13.52
N ILE A 67 -9.90 0.19 14.51
CA ILE A 67 -10.32 1.58 14.74
C ILE A 67 -9.89 2.07 16.12
N TYR A 68 -9.62 3.36 16.24
CA TYR A 68 -9.47 4.02 17.53
C TYR A 68 -10.86 4.15 18.17
N GLN A 69 -10.99 3.72 19.42
CA GLN A 69 -12.19 3.96 20.22
C GLN A 69 -12.11 5.34 20.90
#